data_AF-A0A2K9NC06-F1
#
_entry.id   AF-A0A2K9NC06-F1
#
_cell.length_a   1.000
_cell.length_b   1.000
_cell.length_c   1.000
_cell.angle_alpha   90.00
_cell.angle_beta   90.00
_cell.angle_gamma   90.00
#
_symmetry.space_group_name_H-M   'P 1'
#
loop_
_entity.id
_entity.type
_entity.pdbx_description
1 polymer ?
#
loop_
_entity_poly.entity_id
_entity_poly.type
_entity_poly.pdbx_seq_one_letter_code
_entity_poly.pdbx_strand_id
1 'polypeptide(L)'
;MSVTAETLMQRFTLDSLWFDATLAALLHGVNSTLFAAVHRDGPALRRLAGLIGFVVLTVALSALAGRGWALGFLATSTAFVFYFHAVWLPNHGVNGWTGEPRDRFLSLTRRKNRA
;
A
#
# COMPACT_ATOMS: atom_id res chain seq x y z
N MET A 1 25.57 -14.95 19.22
CA MET A 1 25.94 -14.04 18.12
C MET A 1 25.62 -12.62 18.54
N SER A 2 26.62 -11.75 18.70
CA SER A 2 26.39 -10.32 18.94
C SER A 2 26.12 -9.65 17.60
N VAL A 3 24.98 -8.96 17.48
CA VAL A 3 24.70 -8.07 16.34
C VAL A 3 25.51 -6.80 16.56
N THR A 4 26.45 -6.49 15.67
CA THR A 4 27.28 -5.28 15.78
C THR A 4 26.54 -4.05 15.26
N ALA A 5 26.89 -2.86 15.76
CA ALA A 5 26.33 -1.60 15.29
C ALA A 5 26.53 -1.42 13.77
N GLU A 6 27.66 -1.86 13.25
CA GLU A 6 28.00 -1.86 11.83
C GLU A 6 27.02 -2.70 10.99
N THR A 7 26.63 -3.87 11.49
CA THR A 7 25.64 -4.75 10.86
C THR A 7 24.24 -4.11 10.84
N LEU A 8 23.90 -3.32 11.86
CA LEU A 8 22.63 -2.58 11.92
C LEU A 8 22.64 -1.39 10.96
N MET A 9 23.74 -0.63 10.92
CA MET A 9 23.87 0.50 10.00
C MET A 9 23.86 0.06 8.55
N GLN A 10 24.47 -1.09 8.22
CA GLN A 10 24.43 -1.67 6.88
C GLN A 10 23.02 -2.05 6.42
N ARG A 11 22.08 -2.34 7.34
CA ARG A 11 20.67 -2.62 7.01
C ARG A 11 19.88 -1.35 6.70
N PHE A 12 20.30 -0.19 7.20
CA PHE A 12 19.57 1.07 6.98
C PHE A 12 20.23 2.02 5.99
N THR A 13 21.20 1.56 5.21
CA THR A 13 21.68 2.32 4.05
C THR A 13 20.56 2.46 3.03
N LEU A 14 20.54 3.59 2.32
CA LEU A 14 19.50 3.90 1.34
C LEU A 14 19.44 2.87 0.21
N ASP A 15 20.51 2.12 -0.02
CA ASP A 15 20.65 1.18 -1.13
C ASP A 15 20.28 -0.26 -0.74
N SER A 16 19.88 -0.50 0.52
CA SER A 16 19.59 -1.84 1.02
C SER A 16 18.17 -2.33 0.70
N LEU A 17 17.98 -3.65 0.64
CA LEU A 17 16.64 -4.26 0.55
C LEU A 17 15.79 -3.99 1.80
N TRP A 18 16.43 -3.75 2.95
CA TRP A 18 15.76 -3.40 4.20
C TRP A 18 15.16 -2.00 4.14
N PHE A 19 15.84 -1.06 3.48
CA PHE A 19 15.27 0.25 3.19
C PHE A 19 14.02 0.11 2.33
N ASP A 20 14.06 -0.69 1.25
CA ASP A 20 12.91 -0.88 0.36
C ASP A 20 11.73 -1.55 1.07
N ALA A 21 12.00 -2.56 1.89
CA ALA A 21 10.99 -3.22 2.71
C ALA A 21 10.33 -2.24 3.69
N THR A 22 11.14 -1.40 4.35
CA THR A 22 10.69 -0.41 5.33
C THR A 22 9.87 0.69 4.65
N LEU A 23 10.32 1.18 3.51
CA LEU A 23 9.61 2.18 2.72
C LEU A 23 8.25 1.65 2.23
N ALA A 24 8.22 0.41 1.71
CA ALA A 24 6.97 -0.24 1.30
C ALA A 24 6.00 -0.41 2.46
N ALA A 25 6.49 -0.86 3.62
CA ALA A 25 5.68 -1.04 4.82
C ALA A 25 5.13 0.29 5.33
N LEU A 26 5.94 1.35 5.35
CA LEU A 26 5.54 2.69 5.76
C LEU A 26 4.43 3.24 4.83
N LEU A 27 4.63 3.18 3.51
CA LEU A 27 3.64 3.67 2.55
C LEU A 27 2.32 2.91 2.65
N HIS A 28 2.38 1.58 2.74
CA HIS A 28 1.19 0.75 2.89
C HIS A 28 0.47 1.03 4.22
N GLY A 29 1.24 1.19 5.31
CA GLY A 29 0.74 1.52 6.63
C GLY A 29 0.01 2.87 6.66
N VAL A 30 0.66 3.93 6.15
CA VAL A 30 0.06 5.28 6.04
C VAL A 30 -1.22 5.23 5.22
N ASN A 31 -1.20 4.58 4.05
CA ASN A 31 -2.39 4.40 3.23
C ASN A 31 -3.53 3.72 4.01
N SER A 32 -3.22 2.64 4.73
CA SER A 32 -4.22 1.89 5.51
C SER A 32 -4.82 2.68 6.68
N THR A 33 -4.08 3.67 7.20
CA THR A 33 -4.51 4.56 8.29
C THR A 33 -5.34 5.72 7.75
N LEU A 34 -4.85 6.43 6.73
CA LEU A 34 -5.53 7.59 6.14
C LEU A 34 -6.90 7.20 5.56
N PHE A 35 -7.00 6.01 4.96
CA PHE A 35 -8.22 5.53 4.32
C PHE A 35 -8.93 4.43 5.11
N ALA A 36 -8.72 4.39 6.43
CA ALA A 36 -9.39 3.42 7.30
C ALA A 36 -10.92 3.53 7.24
N ALA A 37 -11.46 4.75 7.04
CA ALA A 37 -12.90 5.00 6.89
C ALA A 37 -13.49 4.28 5.66
N VAL A 38 -12.74 4.24 4.56
CA VAL A 38 -13.08 3.55 3.31
C VAL A 38 -13.05 2.01 3.49
N HIS A 39 -12.24 1.51 4.42
CA HIS A 39 -11.97 0.09 4.62
C HIS A 39 -12.65 -0.51 5.87
N ARG A 40 -13.66 0.17 6.43
CA ARG A 40 -14.29 -0.16 7.75
C ARG A 40 -14.69 -1.63 7.95
N ASP A 41 -15.00 -2.38 6.89
CA ASP A 41 -15.57 -3.74 7.01
C ASP A 41 -14.57 -4.87 6.65
N GLY A 42 -13.29 -4.56 6.44
CA GLY A 42 -12.30 -5.56 6.03
C GLY A 42 -11.79 -6.45 7.18
N PRO A 43 -11.72 -7.79 7.04
CA PRO A 43 -11.13 -8.64 8.07
C PRO A 43 -9.65 -8.29 8.27
N ALA A 44 -9.19 -8.23 9.52
CA ALA A 44 -7.83 -7.84 9.89
C ALA A 44 -6.76 -8.68 9.16
N LEU A 45 -7.02 -9.98 8.99
CA LEU A 45 -6.13 -10.89 8.29
C LEU A 45 -5.92 -10.49 6.82
N ARG A 46 -6.95 -9.97 6.12
CA ARG A 46 -6.81 -9.50 4.74
C ARG A 46 -5.93 -8.26 4.65
N ARG A 47 -6.02 -7.36 5.64
CA ARG A 47 -5.16 -6.18 5.72
C ARG A 47 -3.70 -6.59 5.97
N LEU A 48 -3.47 -7.54 6.88
CA LEU A 48 -2.14 -8.07 7.15
C LEU A 48 -1.54 -8.80 5.93
N ALA A 49 -2.33 -9.64 5.27
CA ALA A 49 -1.90 -10.31 4.04
C ALA A 49 -1.58 -9.30 2.92
N GLY A 50 -2.36 -8.22 2.81
CA GLY A 50 -2.09 -7.12 1.89
C GLY A 50 -0.76 -6.41 2.18
N LEU A 51 -0.48 -6.11 3.45
CA LEU A 51 0.80 -5.52 3.88
C LEU A 51 1.98 -6.43 3.55
N ILE A 52 1.93 -7.70 4.00
CA ILE A 52 3.00 -8.67 3.76
C ILE A 52 3.22 -8.87 2.26
N GLY A 53 2.14 -9.06 1.50
CA GLY A 53 2.22 -9.22 0.05
C GLY A 53 2.84 -8.01 -0.65
N PHE A 54 2.46 -6.80 -0.24
CA PHE A 54 3.01 -5.56 -0.82
C PHE A 54 4.50 -5.39 -0.53
N VAL A 55 4.94 -5.68 0.70
CA VAL A 55 6.36 -5.65 1.09
C VAL A 55 7.15 -6.71 0.34
N VAL A 56 6.69 -7.96 0.33
CA VAL A 56 7.35 -9.07 -0.38
C VAL A 56 7.48 -8.77 -1.87
N LEU A 57 6.42 -8.26 -2.51
CA LEU A 57 6.46 -7.89 -3.91
C LEU A 57 7.49 -6.79 -4.19
N THR A 58 7.53 -5.75 -3.35
CA THR A 58 8.48 -4.64 -3.53
C THR A 58 9.93 -5.12 -3.37
N VAL A 59 10.20 -5.93 -2.34
CA VAL A 59 11.54 -6.51 -2.11
C VAL A 59 11.92 -7.46 -3.24
N ALA A 60 10.99 -8.29 -3.72
CA ALA A 60 11.22 -9.18 -4.85
C ALA A 60 11.54 -8.41 -6.13
N LEU A 61 10.84 -7.30 -6.42
CA LEU A 61 11.16 -6.42 -7.53
C LEU A 61 12.56 -5.82 -7.39
N SER A 62 12.92 -5.34 -6.19
CA SER A 62 14.23 -4.76 -5.95
C SER A 62 15.35 -5.79 -6.13
N ALA A 63 15.15 -7.01 -5.61
CA ALA A 63 16.14 -8.09 -5.67
C ALA A 63 16.28 -8.72 -7.06
N LEU A 64 15.19 -8.85 -7.83
CA LEU A 64 15.18 -9.60 -9.09
C LEU A 64 15.25 -8.71 -10.33
N ALA A 65 14.59 -7.55 -10.31
CA ALA A 65 14.57 -6.61 -11.43
C ALA A 65 15.43 -5.36 -11.18
N GLY A 66 15.83 -5.14 -9.93
CA GLY A 66 16.64 -3.99 -9.51
C GLY A 66 15.80 -2.89 -8.85
N ARG A 67 16.49 -2.06 -8.07
CA ARG A 67 15.90 -1.00 -7.25
C ARG A 67 15.00 -0.02 -8.01
N GLY A 68 15.37 0.32 -9.26
CA GLY A 68 14.58 1.22 -10.09
C GLY A 68 13.15 0.72 -10.32
N TRP A 69 12.97 -0.59 -10.51
CA TRP A 69 11.64 -1.19 -10.67
C TRP A 69 10.82 -1.18 -9.38
N ALA A 70 11.45 -1.44 -8.23
CA ALA A 70 10.78 -1.35 -6.94
C ALA A 70 10.30 0.08 -6.66
N LEU A 71 11.16 1.09 -6.86
CA LEU A 71 10.80 2.49 -6.65
C LEU A 71 9.74 2.97 -7.65
N GLY A 72 9.85 2.56 -8.93
CA GLY A 72 8.82 2.82 -9.93
C GLY A 72 7.47 2.22 -9.58
N PHE A 73 7.46 0.98 -9.06
CA PHE A 73 6.25 0.32 -8.57
C PHE A 73 5.64 1.06 -7.37
N LEU A 74 6.45 1.46 -6.39
CA LEU A 74 5.97 2.23 -5.24
C LEU A 74 5.39 3.58 -5.67
N ALA A 75 6.12 4.34 -6.50
CA ALA A 75 5.68 5.64 -7.00
C ALA A 75 4.36 5.52 -7.79
N THR A 76 4.27 4.54 -8.68
CA THR A 76 3.04 4.28 -9.46
C THR A 76 1.87 3.89 -8.56
N SER A 77 2.10 3.02 -7.58
CA SER A 77 1.06 2.61 -6.63
C SER A 77 0.55 3.79 -5.80
N THR A 78 1.46 4.63 -5.30
CA THR A 78 1.11 5.86 -4.56
C THR A 78 0.33 6.83 -5.44
N ALA A 79 0.77 7.06 -6.69
CA ALA A 79 0.06 7.91 -7.64
C ALA A 79 -1.36 7.37 -7.93
N PHE A 80 -1.50 6.05 -8.09
CA PHE A 80 -2.79 5.41 -8.30
C PHE A 80 -3.75 5.63 -7.12
N VAL A 81 -3.26 5.50 -5.88
CA VAL A 81 -4.04 5.82 -4.67
C VAL A 81 -4.51 7.27 -4.71
N PHE A 82 -3.61 8.23 -4.93
CA PHE A 82 -4.00 9.64 -4.99
C PHE A 82 -5.00 9.93 -6.10
N TYR A 83 -4.80 9.37 -7.29
CA TYR A 83 -5.77 9.49 -8.38
C TYR A 83 -7.14 8.94 -7.99
N PHE A 84 -7.18 7.78 -7.35
CA PHE A 84 -8.43 7.15 -6.95
C PHE A 84 -9.20 8.01 -5.93
N HIS A 85 -8.49 8.55 -4.93
CA HIS A 85 -9.10 9.34 -3.86
C HIS A 85 -9.41 10.79 -4.26
N ALA A 86 -8.56 11.43 -5.07
CA ALA A 86 -8.73 12.83 -5.43
C ALA A 86 -9.57 13.04 -6.70
N VAL A 87 -9.61 12.06 -7.60
CA VAL A 87 -10.23 12.20 -8.93
C VAL A 87 -11.33 11.17 -9.14
N TRP A 88 -11.00 9.88 -9.06
CA TRP A 88 -11.96 8.84 -9.46
C TRP A 88 -13.17 8.76 -8.53
N LEU A 89 -12.97 8.66 -7.21
CA LEU A 89 -14.07 8.58 -6.25
C LEU A 89 -14.97 9.81 -6.29
N PRO A 90 -14.45 11.06 -6.25
CA PRO A 90 -15.27 12.26 -6.37
C PRO A 90 -16.09 12.30 -7.66
N ASN A 91 -15.50 11.92 -8.80
CA ASN A 91 -16.20 11.85 -10.08
C ASN A 91 -17.35 10.82 -10.10
N HIS A 92 -17.35 9.87 -9.17
CA HIS A 92 -18.42 8.86 -9.00
C HIS A 92 -19.41 9.21 -7.88
N GLY A 93 -19.33 10.43 -7.34
CA GLY A 93 -20.20 10.93 -6.28
C GLY A 93 -19.85 10.41 -4.89
N VAL A 94 -18.62 9.95 -4.68
CA VAL A 94 -18.11 9.46 -3.40
C VAL A 94 -16.96 10.34 -2.94
N ASN A 95 -17.02 10.85 -1.71
CA ASN A 95 -15.91 11.53 -1.08
C ASN A 95 -14.73 10.56 -0.95
N GLY A 96 -13.60 10.88 -1.58
CA GLY A 96 -12.44 10.00 -1.55
C GLY A 96 -11.84 9.80 -0.17
N TRP A 97 -11.92 10.79 0.71
CA TRP A 97 -11.33 10.69 2.05
C TRP A 97 -12.19 9.85 2.99
N THR A 98 -13.51 10.08 3.01
CA THR A 98 -14.43 9.44 3.95
C THR A 98 -15.09 8.17 3.40
N GLY A 99 -15.17 8.04 2.07
CA GLY A 99 -15.92 6.98 1.40
C GLY A 99 -17.44 7.18 1.44
N GLU A 100 -17.93 8.38 1.69
CA GLU A 100 -19.36 8.71 1.75
C GLU A 100 -19.89 9.32 0.43
N PRO A 101 -21.13 9.03 0.01
CA PRO A 101 -22.13 8.16 0.64
C PRO A 101 -21.76 6.68 0.56
N ARG A 102 -22.02 5.93 1.65
CA ARG A 102 -21.51 4.55 1.82
C ARG A 102 -22.18 3.55 0.89
N ASP A 103 -23.46 3.69 0.66
CA ASP A 103 -24.25 2.91 -0.30
C ASP A 103 -23.66 3.03 -1.71
N ARG A 104 -23.31 4.26 -2.13
CA ARG A 104 -22.66 4.51 -3.41
C ARG A 104 -21.27 3.89 -3.47
N PHE A 105 -20.43 4.07 -2.45
CA PHE A 105 -19.11 3.44 -2.37
C PHE A 105 -19.18 1.90 -2.46
N LEU A 106 -20.12 1.29 -1.74
CA LEU A 106 -20.34 -0.15 -1.79
C LEU A 106 -20.83 -0.61 -3.18
N SER A 107 -21.64 0.18 -3.88
CA SER A 107 -22.06 -0.17 -5.25
C SER A 107 -20.91 -0.21 -6.26
N LEU A 108 -19.84 0.57 -6.03
CA LEU A 108 -18.64 0.60 -6.88
C LEU A 108 -17.66 -0.55 -6.58
N THR A 109 -17.68 -1.09 -5.36
CA THR A 109 -16.71 -2.09 -4.86
C THR A 109 -17.31 -3.49 -4.75
N ARG A 110 -18.60 -3.60 -4.45
CA ARG A 110 -19.31 -4.88 -4.39
C ARG A 110 -19.54 -5.32 -5.83
N ARG A 111 -18.71 -6.27 -6.28
CA ARG A 111 -18.95 -7.05 -7.50
C ARG A 111 -20.44 -7.43 -7.48
N LYS A 112 -21.20 -7.02 -8.50
CA LYS A 112 -22.58 -7.50 -8.70
C LYS A 112 -22.45 -9.02 -8.71
N ASN A 113 -22.79 -9.69 -7.60
CA ASN A 113 -22.83 -11.14 -7.56
C ASN A 113 -23.74 -11.53 -8.70
N ARG A 114 -23.15 -12.18 -9.71
CA ARG A 114 -23.90 -12.71 -10.84
C ARG A 114 -24.95 -13.66 -10.26
N ALA A 115 -26.15 -13.49 -10.81
CA ALA A 115 -27.34 -14.29 -10.57
C ALA A 115 -27.06 -15.79 -10.67
#